data_AF-A0A453PD05-F1
#
_entry.id   AF-A0A453PD05-F1
#
_cell.length_a   1.000
_cell.length_b   1.000
_cell.length_c   1.000
_cell.angle_alpha   90.00
_cell.angle_beta   90.00
_cell.angle_gamma   90.00
#
_symmetry.space_group_name_H-M   'P 1'
#
loop_
_entity.id
_entity.type
_entity.pdbx_description
1 polymer ?
#
loop_
_entity_poly.entity_id
_entity_poly.type
_entity_poly.pdbx_seq_one_letter_code
_entity_poly.pdbx_strand_id
1 'polypeptide(L)'
;MRSQSKNARYALTALANEMSSKHKITEISATKNFKVIVLYDVDKVSENNQRLIKWIIDSSSDSCKIIMTCQDGPHLLDSITNRCKLISIGVPNTREVVEVLNHISKRESFDLPASLAYTIATRSAHNLREAILALEACRANNYPFVDGQAIPLGWDGVLEELAAEILEDPSPKRLFLVRGKLQKLLVESVPPKLVLQKLVELFLKGIHANIKRDVYYWHAYYDKRLPAGASALLKLEEFIAKFMSIHRKSLAADS
;
A
#
# COMPACT_ATOMS: atom_id res chain seq x y z
N MET A 1 -5.33 13.97 2.00
CA MET A 1 -6.72 13.65 1.60
C MET A 1 -7.37 14.69 0.67
N ARG A 2 -7.23 16.02 0.86
CA ARG A 2 -7.86 17.03 -0.02
C ARG A 2 -7.35 17.10 -1.47
N SER A 3 -6.14 16.64 -1.79
CA SER A 3 -5.62 16.66 -3.18
C SER A 3 -6.12 15.49 -4.04
N GLN A 4 -6.31 14.31 -3.44
CA GLN A 4 -6.83 13.12 -4.13
C GLN A 4 -8.28 13.33 -4.62
N SER A 5 -9.11 14.07 -3.86
CA SER A 5 -10.51 14.30 -4.23
C SER A 5 -10.68 15.19 -5.47
N LYS A 6 -9.76 16.12 -5.72
CA LYS A 6 -9.78 16.98 -6.92
C LYS A 6 -9.47 16.17 -8.18
N ASN A 7 -8.43 15.33 -8.14
CA ASN A 7 -8.03 14.50 -9.28
C ASN A 7 -9.10 13.45 -9.63
N ALA A 8 -9.75 12.85 -8.63
CA ALA A 8 -10.84 11.91 -8.83
C ALA A 8 -12.03 12.57 -9.56
N ARG A 9 -12.39 13.80 -9.20
CA ARG A 9 -13.48 14.54 -9.88
C ARG A 9 -13.17 14.79 -11.36
N TYR A 10 -11.94 15.20 -11.69
CA TYR A 10 -11.54 15.42 -13.09
C TYR A 10 -11.59 14.12 -13.90
N ALA A 11 -11.10 13.02 -13.35
CA ALA A 11 -11.14 11.71 -14.01
C ALA A 11 -12.58 11.24 -14.25
N LEU A 12 -13.47 11.38 -13.26
CA LEU A 12 -14.88 11.02 -13.38
C LEU A 12 -15.63 11.91 -14.37
N THR A 13 -15.36 13.22 -14.39
CA THR A 13 -15.97 14.13 -15.38
C THR A 13 -15.44 13.83 -16.79
N ALA A 14 -14.17 13.48 -16.94
CA ALA A 14 -13.61 13.06 -18.23
C ALA A 14 -14.28 11.77 -18.73
N LEU A 15 -14.45 10.77 -17.86
CA LEU A 15 -15.18 9.53 -18.15
C LEU A 15 -16.64 9.81 -18.54
N ALA A 16 -17.34 10.67 -17.79
CA ALA A 16 -18.70 11.10 -18.11
C ALA A 16 -18.81 11.72 -19.50
N ASN A 17 -17.87 12.61 -19.86
CA ASN A 17 -17.81 13.23 -21.18
C ASN A 17 -17.49 12.22 -22.28
N GLU A 18 -16.58 11.28 -22.02
CA GLU A 18 -16.24 10.22 -22.98
C GLU A 18 -17.45 9.33 -23.27
N MET A 19 -18.21 8.96 -22.24
CA MET A 19 -19.44 8.17 -22.34
C MET A 19 -20.55 8.92 -23.10
N SER A 20 -20.68 10.23 -22.89
CA SER A 20 -21.64 11.07 -23.62
C SER A 20 -21.23 11.30 -25.10
N SER A 21 -19.94 11.39 -25.40
CA SER A 21 -19.42 11.72 -26.74
C SER A 21 -19.48 10.56 -27.74
N LYS A 22 -19.46 9.31 -27.28
CA LYS A 22 -19.44 8.11 -28.14
C LYS A 22 -20.80 7.65 -28.66
N HIS A 23 -21.87 8.42 -28.46
CA HIS A 23 -23.15 8.26 -29.18
C HIS A 23 -23.05 8.57 -30.70
N LYS A 24 -21.86 8.81 -31.25
CA LYS A 24 -21.60 9.13 -32.67
C LYS A 24 -20.60 8.22 -33.39
N ILE A 25 -20.44 6.96 -33.00
CA ILE A 25 -19.63 6.01 -33.80
C ILE A 25 -20.53 4.93 -34.39
N THR A 26 -20.94 5.21 -35.62
CA THR A 26 -21.43 4.27 -36.62
C THR A 26 -20.28 3.31 -36.95
N GLU A 27 -20.31 2.06 -36.48
CA GLU A 27 -19.64 0.95 -37.17
C GLU A 27 -20.15 -0.40 -36.62
N ILE A 28 -20.70 -1.18 -37.55
CA ILE A 28 -21.30 -2.48 -37.32
C ILE A 28 -20.16 -3.50 -37.32
N SER A 29 -19.77 -4.01 -36.15
CA SER A 29 -18.95 -5.21 -36.03
C SER A 29 -19.57 -6.17 -35.02
N ALA A 30 -19.76 -7.41 -35.46
CA ALA A 30 -20.67 -8.42 -34.93
C ALA A 30 -20.16 -9.20 -33.70
N THR A 31 -19.73 -8.49 -32.67
CA THR A 31 -19.64 -9.01 -31.29
C THR A 31 -20.27 -7.96 -30.38
N LYS A 32 -21.06 -8.35 -29.37
CA LYS A 32 -21.60 -7.38 -28.40
C LYS A 32 -20.41 -6.65 -27.73
N ASN A 33 -20.05 -5.48 -28.25
CA ASN A 33 -18.92 -4.68 -27.79
C ASN A 33 -19.32 -3.93 -26.53
N PHE A 34 -19.44 -4.64 -25.41
CA PHE A 34 -19.65 -4.00 -24.12
C PHE A 34 -18.31 -3.56 -23.53
N LYS A 35 -18.23 -2.30 -23.09
CA LYS A 35 -17.06 -1.75 -22.40
C LYS A 35 -17.19 -1.97 -20.89
N VAL A 36 -16.14 -2.49 -20.25
CA VAL A 36 -16.12 -2.65 -18.80
C VAL A 36 -15.31 -1.52 -18.17
N ILE A 37 -15.91 -0.76 -17.26
CA ILE A 37 -15.24 0.27 -16.46
C ILE A 37 -15.05 -0.29 -15.05
N VAL A 38 -13.80 -0.30 -14.58
CA VAL A 38 -13.48 -0.74 -13.21
C VAL A 38 -13.09 0.48 -12.37
N LEU A 39 -13.85 0.76 -11.31
CA LEU A 39 -13.58 1.82 -10.36
C LEU A 39 -13.06 1.21 -9.06
N TYR A 40 -11.87 1.61 -8.65
CA TYR A 40 -11.24 1.14 -7.42
C TYR A 40 -11.51 2.08 -6.24
N ASP A 41 -11.57 1.51 -5.03
CA ASP A 41 -11.72 2.20 -3.74
C ASP A 41 -12.80 3.30 -3.72
N VAL A 42 -14.01 2.96 -4.14
CA VAL A 42 -15.13 3.92 -4.26
C VAL A 42 -15.61 4.44 -2.90
N ASP A 43 -15.40 3.69 -1.83
CA ASP A 43 -15.60 4.10 -0.44
C ASP A 43 -14.69 5.26 -0.01
N LYS A 44 -13.49 5.38 -0.57
CA LYS A 44 -12.52 6.42 -0.19
C LYS A 44 -12.77 7.77 -0.88
N VAL A 45 -13.69 7.82 -1.85
CA VAL A 45 -14.02 9.07 -2.54
C VAL A 45 -15.07 9.88 -1.78
N SER A 46 -15.03 11.20 -1.94
CA SER A 46 -16.00 12.10 -1.30
C SER A 46 -17.42 11.84 -1.77
N GLU A 47 -18.41 12.15 -0.91
CA GLU A 47 -19.83 11.98 -1.21
C GLU A 47 -20.25 12.66 -2.54
N ASN A 48 -19.71 13.85 -2.82
CA ASN A 48 -19.96 14.53 -4.10
C ASN A 48 -19.47 13.74 -5.32
N ASN A 49 -18.33 13.06 -5.20
CA ASN A 49 -17.82 12.20 -6.27
C ASN A 49 -18.62 10.89 -6.36
N GLN A 50 -19.13 10.37 -5.24
CA GLN A 50 -20.06 9.24 -5.26
C GLN A 50 -21.36 9.59 -5.99
N ARG A 51 -21.92 10.80 -5.77
CA ARG A 51 -23.08 11.28 -6.54
C ARG A 51 -22.81 11.37 -8.05
N LEU A 52 -21.57 11.72 -8.44
CA LEU A 52 -21.16 11.70 -9.85
C LEU A 52 -21.05 10.27 -10.39
N ILE A 53 -20.49 9.33 -9.62
CA ILE A 53 -20.44 7.91 -9.98
C ILE A 53 -21.85 7.35 -10.17
N LYS A 54 -22.79 7.67 -9.28
CA LYS A 54 -24.20 7.36 -9.45
C LYS A 54 -24.73 7.86 -10.78
N TRP A 55 -24.46 9.12 -11.13
CA TRP A 55 -24.91 9.69 -12.41
C TRP A 55 -24.31 8.93 -13.59
N ILE A 56 -23.04 8.50 -13.51
CA ILE A 56 -22.40 7.67 -14.55
C ILE A 56 -23.08 6.31 -14.67
N ILE A 57 -23.47 5.68 -13.55
CA ILE A 57 -24.23 4.42 -13.56
C ILE A 57 -25.59 4.63 -14.23
N ASP A 58 -26.32 5.68 -13.84
CA ASP A 58 -27.64 6.00 -14.40
C ASP A 58 -27.57 6.37 -15.91
N SER A 59 -26.47 6.97 -16.34
CA SER A 59 -26.25 7.40 -17.73
C SER A 59 -25.57 6.33 -18.59
N SER A 60 -25.19 5.19 -18.00
CA SER A 60 -24.55 4.10 -18.73
C SER A 60 -25.60 3.33 -19.56
N SER A 61 -25.31 3.11 -20.83
CA SER A 61 -26.15 2.31 -21.72
C SER A 61 -25.82 0.83 -21.62
N ASP A 62 -26.65 -0.07 -22.18
CA ASP A 62 -26.43 -1.53 -22.22
C ASP A 62 -25.08 -1.96 -22.83
N SER A 63 -24.40 -1.02 -23.51
CA SER A 63 -23.05 -1.18 -24.05
C SER A 63 -21.93 -0.97 -23.01
N CYS A 64 -22.23 -0.65 -21.75
CA CYS A 64 -21.24 -0.43 -20.71
C CYS A 64 -21.58 -1.16 -19.40
N LYS A 65 -20.60 -1.87 -18.84
CA LYS A 65 -20.70 -2.53 -17.53
C LYS A 65 -19.73 -1.87 -16.57
N ILE A 66 -20.19 -1.60 -15.36
CA ILE A 66 -19.37 -0.96 -14.32
C ILE A 66 -19.12 -1.97 -13.20
N ILE A 67 -17.86 -2.16 -12.84
CA ILE A 67 -17.43 -2.94 -11.69
C ILE A 67 -16.80 -1.98 -10.70
N MET A 68 -17.23 -2.03 -9.45
CA MET A 68 -16.72 -1.17 -8.38
C MET A 68 -16.15 -2.04 -7.27
N THR A 69 -14.98 -1.66 -6.77
CA THR A 69 -14.42 -2.28 -5.56
C THR A 69 -14.55 -1.32 -4.38
N CYS A 70 -14.84 -1.87 -3.22
CA CYS A 70 -15.06 -1.15 -1.98
C CYS A 70 -14.53 -2.04 -0.84
N GLN A 71 -13.83 -1.46 0.14
CA GLN A 71 -13.42 -2.16 1.35
C GLN A 71 -14.46 -1.94 2.46
N ASP A 72 -14.93 -0.70 2.63
CA ASP A 72 -15.90 -0.33 3.66
C ASP A 72 -17.30 -0.05 3.08
N GLY A 73 -18.13 -1.10 3.01
CA GLY A 73 -19.51 -1.02 2.50
C GLY A 73 -20.38 0.12 3.09
N PRO A 74 -20.33 0.44 4.40
CA PRO A 74 -21.16 1.49 5.01
C PRO A 74 -20.82 2.92 4.55
N HIS A 75 -19.64 3.15 3.99
CA HIS A 75 -19.23 4.47 3.48
C HIS A 75 -19.77 4.77 2.08
N LEU A 76 -20.46 3.81 1.45
CA LEU A 76 -21.05 3.95 0.14
C LEU A 76 -22.50 4.45 0.26
N LEU A 77 -22.86 5.45 -0.54
CA LEU A 77 -24.25 5.92 -0.62
C LEU A 77 -25.21 4.80 -1.04
N ASP A 78 -26.34 4.67 -0.34
CA ASP A 78 -27.43 3.72 -0.66
C ASP A 78 -27.92 3.85 -2.11
N SER A 79 -27.81 5.05 -2.65
CA SER A 79 -28.18 5.34 -4.03
C SER A 79 -27.34 4.58 -5.07
N ILE A 80 -26.12 4.15 -4.71
CA ILE A 80 -25.25 3.33 -5.56
C ILE A 80 -25.50 1.85 -5.28
N THR A 81 -25.55 1.44 -4.01
CA THR A 81 -25.72 0.03 -3.63
C THR A 81 -27.03 -0.55 -4.18
N ASN A 82 -28.13 0.21 -4.14
CA ASN A 82 -29.43 -0.21 -4.65
C ASN A 82 -29.46 -0.44 -6.19
N ARG A 83 -28.47 0.07 -6.93
CA ARG A 83 -28.37 -0.10 -8.39
C ARG A 83 -27.39 -1.18 -8.80
N CYS A 84 -26.63 -1.72 -7.86
CA CYS A 84 -25.53 -2.62 -8.14
C CYS A 84 -25.75 -3.98 -7.47
N LYS A 85 -25.30 -5.04 -8.14
CA LYS A 85 -25.25 -6.36 -7.52
C LYS A 85 -24.07 -6.38 -6.56
N LEU A 86 -24.35 -6.43 -5.26
CA LEU A 86 -23.32 -6.58 -4.24
C LEU A 86 -22.75 -8.00 -4.28
N ILE A 87 -21.44 -8.10 -4.46
CA ILE A 87 -20.68 -9.34 -4.32
C ILE A 87 -19.76 -9.16 -3.11
N SER A 88 -20.10 -9.80 -1.99
CA SER A 88 -19.26 -9.79 -0.80
C SER A 88 -18.17 -10.85 -0.95
N ILE A 89 -16.92 -10.43 -0.83
CA ILE A 89 -15.76 -11.32 -0.82
C ILE A 89 -15.38 -11.51 0.65
N GLY A 90 -15.53 -12.74 1.15
CA GLY A 90 -15.13 -13.10 2.50
C GLY A 90 -13.62 -13.02 2.69
N VAL A 91 -13.20 -12.78 3.92
CA VAL A 91 -11.80 -12.87 4.33
C VAL A 91 -11.40 -14.35 4.35
N PRO A 92 -10.26 -14.74 3.74
CA PRO A 92 -9.88 -16.14 3.65
C PRO A 92 -9.50 -16.71 5.03
N ASN A 93 -9.89 -17.95 5.26
CA ASN A 93 -9.52 -18.65 6.49
C ASN A 93 -8.02 -18.98 6.48
N THR A 94 -7.42 -19.12 7.67
CA THR A 94 -6.00 -19.50 7.79
C THR A 94 -5.68 -20.81 7.04
N ARG A 95 -6.62 -21.76 7.03
CA ARG A 95 -6.49 -23.02 6.27
C ARG A 95 -6.44 -22.79 4.75
N GLU A 96 -7.32 -21.94 4.23
CA GLU A 96 -7.36 -21.59 2.81
C GLU A 96 -6.08 -20.87 2.39
N VAL A 97 -5.55 -19.98 3.24
CA VAL A 97 -4.25 -19.34 3.00
C VAL A 97 -3.13 -20.38 2.91
N VAL A 98 -3.07 -21.34 3.84
CA VAL A 98 -2.08 -22.43 3.81
C VAL A 98 -2.22 -23.27 2.53
N GLU A 99 -3.44 -23.58 2.10
CA GLU A 99 -3.69 -24.30 0.85
C GLU A 99 -3.16 -23.56 -0.37
N VAL A 100 -3.36 -22.23 -0.43
CA VAL A 100 -2.81 -21.38 -1.50
C VAL A 100 -1.28 -21.36 -1.46
N LEU A 101 -0.67 -21.19 -0.29
CA LEU A 101 0.80 -21.22 -0.16
C LEU A 101 1.39 -22.57 -0.59
N ASN A 102 0.74 -23.67 -0.20
CA ASN A 102 1.12 -25.01 -0.66
C ASN A 102 0.93 -25.18 -2.18
N HIS A 103 -0.13 -24.62 -2.75
CA HIS A 103 -0.34 -24.63 -4.21
C HIS A 103 0.79 -23.91 -4.94
N ILE A 104 1.20 -22.74 -4.45
CA ILE A 104 2.31 -21.95 -5.01
C ILE A 104 3.63 -22.73 -4.90
N SER A 105 3.93 -23.33 -3.74
CA SER A 105 5.16 -24.12 -3.55
C SER A 105 5.29 -25.28 -4.53
N LYS A 106 4.19 -26.00 -4.79
CA LYS A 106 4.14 -27.10 -5.77
C LYS A 106 4.32 -26.60 -7.20
N ARG A 107 3.71 -25.46 -7.55
CA ARG A 107 3.82 -24.85 -8.90
C ARG A 107 5.24 -24.35 -9.17
N GLU A 108 5.89 -23.78 -8.16
CA GLU A 108 7.24 -23.20 -8.25
C GLU A 108 8.35 -24.20 -7.91
N SER A 109 8.00 -25.47 -7.68
CA SER A 109 8.93 -26.58 -7.44
C SER A 109 9.89 -26.34 -6.26
N PHE A 110 9.35 -25.93 -5.10
CA PHE A 110 10.09 -25.86 -3.85
C PHE A 110 9.34 -26.50 -2.69
N ASP A 111 10.07 -27.02 -1.71
CA ASP A 111 9.48 -27.68 -0.54
C ASP A 111 9.16 -26.64 0.53
N LEU A 112 7.88 -26.51 0.89
CA LEU A 112 7.41 -25.61 1.94
C LEU A 112 7.08 -26.39 3.21
N PRO A 113 7.78 -26.16 4.34
CA PRO A 113 7.44 -26.76 5.62
C PRO A 113 6.04 -26.33 6.09
N ALA A 114 5.24 -27.30 6.58
CA ALA A 114 3.88 -27.04 7.06
C ALA A 114 3.85 -26.06 8.25
N SER A 115 4.86 -26.12 9.12
CA SER A 115 5.03 -25.20 10.26
C SER A 115 5.21 -23.75 9.79
N LEU A 116 6.04 -23.54 8.76
CA LEU A 116 6.30 -22.22 8.18
C LEU A 116 5.05 -21.68 7.48
N ALA A 117 4.37 -22.51 6.66
CA ALA A 117 3.13 -22.14 5.98
C ALA A 117 2.06 -21.68 6.98
N TYR A 118 1.88 -22.43 8.08
CA TYR A 118 0.92 -22.07 9.13
C TYR A 118 1.31 -20.76 9.82
N THR A 119 2.59 -20.59 10.16
CA THR A 119 3.08 -19.38 10.83
C THR A 119 2.88 -18.13 9.95
N ILE A 120 3.18 -18.22 8.66
CA ILE A 120 2.91 -17.14 7.68
C ILE A 120 1.41 -16.84 7.66
N ALA A 121 0.56 -17.86 7.49
CA ALA A 121 -0.89 -17.68 7.41
C ALA A 121 -1.50 -17.04 8.67
N THR A 122 -0.98 -17.38 9.86
CA THR A 122 -1.41 -16.75 11.12
C THR A 122 -0.93 -15.31 11.24
N ARG A 123 0.35 -15.04 10.90
CA ARG A 123 0.95 -13.69 11.02
C ARG A 123 0.45 -12.71 9.98
N SER A 124 -0.01 -13.16 8.82
CA SER A 124 -0.55 -12.30 7.77
C SER A 124 -1.97 -11.79 8.04
N ALA A 125 -2.57 -12.10 9.21
CA ALA A 125 -3.89 -11.61 9.62
C ALA A 125 -4.97 -11.78 8.52
N HIS A 126 -4.98 -12.94 7.86
CA HIS A 126 -5.88 -13.28 6.74
C HIS A 126 -5.70 -12.44 5.46
N ASN A 127 -4.64 -11.65 5.34
CA ASN A 127 -4.28 -10.97 4.10
C ASN A 127 -3.45 -11.90 3.20
N LEU A 128 -4.10 -12.45 2.17
CA LEU A 128 -3.47 -13.37 1.23
C LEU A 128 -2.29 -12.74 0.48
N ARG A 129 -2.37 -11.44 0.14
CA ARG A 129 -1.28 -10.74 -0.54
C ARG A 129 -0.04 -10.68 0.35
N GLU A 130 -0.21 -10.33 1.62
CA GLU A 130 0.90 -10.32 2.59
C GLU A 130 1.48 -11.72 2.80
N ALA A 131 0.65 -12.75 2.87
CA ALA A 131 1.10 -14.13 3.03
C ALA A 131 1.98 -14.58 1.86
N ILE A 132 1.57 -14.27 0.62
CA ILE A 132 2.33 -14.60 -0.59
C ILE A 132 3.66 -13.84 -0.62
N LEU A 133 3.62 -12.52 -0.40
CA LEU A 133 4.84 -11.69 -0.37
C LEU A 133 5.82 -12.14 0.72
N ALA A 134 5.30 -12.55 1.89
CA ALA A 134 6.11 -13.08 2.97
C ALA A 134 6.77 -14.40 2.60
N LEU A 135 6.06 -15.30 1.91
CA LEU A 135 6.62 -16.56 1.41
C LEU A 135 7.72 -16.30 0.38
N GLU A 136 7.48 -15.41 -0.58
CA GLU A 136 8.48 -15.00 -1.57
C GLU A 136 9.73 -14.41 -0.91
N ALA A 137 9.56 -13.52 0.07
CA ALA A 137 10.66 -12.92 0.81
C ALA A 137 11.43 -13.96 1.65
N CYS A 138 10.74 -14.91 2.29
CA CYS A 138 11.38 -16.00 3.02
C CYS A 138 12.27 -16.82 2.09
N ARG A 139 11.74 -17.20 0.92
CA ARG A 139 12.48 -17.98 -0.08
C ARG A 139 13.69 -17.22 -0.63
N ALA A 140 13.53 -15.95 -0.95
CA ALA A 140 14.60 -15.11 -1.49
C ALA A 140 15.74 -14.91 -0.48
N ASN A 141 15.42 -14.85 0.81
CA ASN A 141 16.41 -14.63 1.86
C ASN A 141 17.17 -15.91 2.22
N ASN A 142 16.47 -17.03 2.45
CA ASN A 142 17.09 -18.31 2.80
C ASN A 142 16.29 -19.48 2.23
N TYR A 143 16.89 -20.20 1.28
CA TYR A 143 16.38 -21.47 0.78
C TYR A 143 17.55 -22.48 0.66
N PRO A 144 17.42 -23.73 1.16
CA PRO A 144 16.24 -24.36 1.78
C PRO A 144 15.77 -23.68 3.08
N PHE A 145 14.48 -23.78 3.39
CA PHE A 145 13.92 -23.15 4.59
C PHE A 145 14.49 -23.78 5.87
N VAL A 146 14.70 -22.95 6.89
CA VAL A 146 15.19 -23.35 8.21
C VAL A 146 14.13 -23.16 9.29
N ASP A 147 14.14 -24.02 10.31
CA ASP A 147 13.24 -23.87 11.45
C ASP A 147 13.52 -22.56 12.19
N GLY A 148 12.46 -21.82 12.50
CA GLY A 148 12.55 -20.52 13.16
C GLY A 148 13.01 -19.37 12.26
N GLN A 149 12.97 -19.52 10.93
CA GLN A 149 13.27 -18.45 10.00
C GLN A 149 12.42 -17.20 10.28
N ALA A 150 13.07 -16.04 10.27
CA ALA A 150 12.38 -14.77 10.40
C ALA A 150 11.45 -14.52 9.21
N ILE A 151 10.16 -14.30 9.52
CA ILE A 151 9.14 -13.96 8.54
C ILE A 151 8.96 -12.44 8.55
N PRO A 152 9.20 -11.73 7.42
CA PRO A 152 9.13 -10.27 7.35
C PRO A 152 7.68 -9.77 7.26
N LEU A 153 6.89 -9.99 8.31
CA LEU A 153 5.49 -9.56 8.45
C LEU A 153 5.32 -8.62 9.64
N GLY A 154 4.45 -7.61 9.49
CA GLY A 154 4.09 -6.67 10.58
C GLY A 154 5.13 -5.58 10.86
N TRP A 155 6.14 -5.43 10.00
CA TRP A 155 7.17 -4.39 10.13
C TRP A 155 6.64 -2.97 9.89
N ASP A 156 5.54 -2.83 9.15
CA ASP A 156 4.90 -1.55 8.84
C ASP A 156 4.49 -0.79 10.11
N GLY A 157 3.83 -1.47 11.07
CA GLY A 157 3.37 -0.82 12.31
C GLY A 157 4.52 -0.30 13.17
N VAL A 158 5.63 -1.05 13.22
CA VAL A 158 6.85 -0.62 13.92
C VAL A 158 7.40 0.67 13.29
N LEU A 159 7.36 0.80 11.97
CA LEU A 159 7.80 2.02 11.28
C LEU A 159 6.82 3.18 11.44
N GLU A 160 5.51 2.91 11.54
CA GLU A 160 4.50 3.92 11.83
C GLU A 160 4.70 4.54 13.22
N GLU A 161 4.86 3.71 14.24
CA GLU A 161 5.20 4.16 15.60
C GLU A 161 6.53 4.92 15.63
N LEU A 162 7.55 4.37 14.96
CA LEU A 162 8.87 5.00 14.86
C LEU A 162 8.80 6.38 14.22
N ALA A 163 8.07 6.51 13.11
CA ALA A 163 7.94 7.77 12.40
C ALA A 163 7.18 8.81 13.24
N ALA A 164 6.13 8.40 13.94
CA ALA A 164 5.39 9.27 14.86
C ALA A 164 6.28 9.80 15.99
N GLU A 165 7.06 8.92 16.64
CA GLU A 165 8.00 9.30 17.70
C GLU A 165 9.07 10.31 17.22
N ILE A 166 9.57 10.14 15.99
CA ILE A 166 10.58 11.04 15.40
C ILE A 166 9.99 12.40 15.03
N LEU A 167 8.75 12.42 14.53
CA LEU A 167 8.04 13.66 14.18
C LEU A 167 7.67 14.46 15.43
N GLU A 168 7.34 13.79 16.53
CA GLU A 168 7.03 14.44 17.81
C GLU A 168 8.29 15.00 18.49
N ASP A 169 9.37 14.21 18.56
CA ASP A 169 10.62 14.60 19.21
C ASP A 169 11.83 14.25 18.33
N PRO A 170 12.29 15.19 17.47
CA PRO A 170 13.48 15.01 16.64
C PRO A 170 14.80 15.15 17.45
N SER A 171 14.82 14.53 18.62
CA SER A 171 15.87 14.26 19.61
C SER A 171 17.16 13.52 19.18
N PRO A 172 18.41 13.95 19.45
CA PRO A 172 19.54 13.02 19.30
C PRO A 172 19.44 11.84 20.30
N LYS A 173 18.78 12.06 21.46
CA LYS A 173 18.45 11.01 22.43
C LYS A 173 17.49 9.98 21.83
N ARG A 174 16.53 10.43 21.01
CA ARG A 174 15.56 9.57 20.31
C ARG A 174 16.24 8.66 19.29
N LEU A 175 17.31 9.12 18.65
CA LEU A 175 18.08 8.35 17.66
C LEU A 175 18.58 7.01 18.23
N PHE A 176 18.94 6.96 19.52
CA PHE A 176 19.36 5.72 20.17
C PHE A 176 18.24 4.67 20.25
N LEU A 177 17.02 5.08 20.57
CA LEU A 177 15.84 4.20 20.59
C LEU A 177 15.48 3.72 19.17
N VAL A 178 15.59 4.64 18.20
CA VAL A 178 15.37 4.36 16.78
C VAL A 178 16.31 3.26 16.27
N ARG A 179 17.58 3.30 16.69
CA ARG A 179 18.58 2.29 16.31
C ARG A 179 18.16 0.88 16.71
N GLY A 180 17.63 0.70 17.92
CA GLY A 180 17.15 -0.62 18.40
C GLY A 180 15.98 -1.16 17.56
N LYS A 181 15.01 -0.30 17.23
CA LYS A 181 13.86 -0.66 16.38
C LYS A 181 14.31 -1.01 14.95
N LEU A 182 15.20 -0.20 14.34
CA LEU A 182 15.77 -0.50 13.03
C LEU A 182 16.58 -1.80 13.01
N GLN A 183 17.37 -2.06 14.05
CA GLN A 183 18.13 -3.29 14.17
C GLN A 183 17.19 -4.51 14.20
N LYS A 184 16.10 -4.44 14.95
CA LYS A 184 15.08 -5.49 14.98
C LYS A 184 14.49 -5.76 13.59
N LEU A 185 14.13 -4.72 12.84
CA LEU A 185 13.58 -4.85 11.48
C LEU A 185 14.57 -5.49 10.50
N LEU A 186 15.86 -5.13 10.61
CA LEU A 186 16.90 -5.72 9.76
C LEU A 186 17.17 -7.18 10.13
N VAL A 187 17.10 -7.55 11.41
CA VAL A 187 17.19 -8.95 11.87
C VAL A 187 15.99 -9.76 11.38
N GLU A 188 14.80 -9.15 11.34
CA GLU A 188 13.58 -9.76 10.79
C GLU A 188 13.57 -9.85 9.25
N SER A 189 14.71 -9.55 8.61
CA SER A 189 14.93 -9.64 7.16
C SER A 189 14.03 -8.73 6.32
N VAL A 190 13.65 -7.58 6.89
CA VAL A 190 12.95 -6.53 6.13
C VAL A 190 13.97 -5.84 5.22
N PRO A 191 13.71 -5.76 3.89
CA PRO A 191 14.63 -5.10 2.97
C PRO A 191 14.90 -3.65 3.38
N PRO A 192 16.17 -3.22 3.51
CA PRO A 192 16.49 -1.85 3.93
C PRO A 192 15.88 -0.76 3.05
N LYS A 193 15.79 -1.01 1.74
CA LYS A 193 15.17 -0.09 0.78
C LYS A 193 13.68 0.13 1.07
N LEU A 194 12.99 -0.95 1.46
CA LEU A 194 11.58 -0.90 1.82
C LEU A 194 11.38 -0.10 3.11
N VAL A 195 12.26 -0.28 4.10
CA VAL A 195 12.29 0.51 5.34
C VAL A 195 12.48 2.00 5.02
N LEU A 196 13.47 2.34 4.18
CA LEU A 196 13.76 3.71 3.78
C LEU A 196 12.55 4.35 3.08
N GLN A 197 11.96 3.65 2.11
CA GLN A 197 10.80 4.14 1.36
C GLN A 197 9.62 4.40 2.29
N LYS A 198 9.27 3.43 3.15
CA LYS A 198 8.14 3.56 4.08
C LYS A 198 8.33 4.70 5.07
N LEU A 199 9.54 4.87 5.63
CA LEU A 199 9.85 5.98 6.53
C LEU A 199 9.65 7.34 5.84
N VAL A 200 10.10 7.49 4.60
CA VAL A 200 9.91 8.71 3.81
C VAL A 200 8.43 8.99 3.59
N GLU A 201 7.64 7.99 3.21
CA GLU A 201 6.19 8.13 3.04
C GLU A 201 5.50 8.61 4.32
N LEU A 202 5.92 8.09 5.48
CA LEU A 202 5.38 8.49 6.78
C LEU A 202 5.79 9.90 7.18
N PHE A 203 7.08 10.25 7.03
CA PHE A 203 7.56 11.60 7.30
C PHE A 203 6.87 12.65 6.42
N LEU A 204 6.65 12.36 5.14
CA LEU A 204 5.98 13.28 4.21
C LEU A 204 4.53 13.61 4.59
N LYS A 205 3.87 12.75 5.38
CA LYS A 205 2.53 12.99 5.93
C LYS A 205 2.56 13.97 7.11
N GLY A 206 3.63 13.97 7.90
CA GLY A 206 3.77 14.76 9.13
C GLY A 206 4.48 16.11 8.99
N ILE A 207 5.04 16.43 7.81
CA ILE A 207 5.86 17.64 7.62
C ILE A 207 5.23 18.73 6.75
N HIS A 208 5.67 19.97 6.97
CA HIS A 208 5.35 21.14 6.16
C HIS A 208 5.93 21.06 4.74
N ALA A 209 5.33 21.80 3.80
CA ALA A 209 5.67 21.73 2.38
C ALA A 209 7.07 22.27 2.03
N ASN A 210 7.61 23.17 2.85
CA ASN A 210 8.93 23.80 2.67
C ASN A 210 10.08 22.78 2.69
N ILE A 211 10.01 21.75 3.53
CA ILE A 211 11.06 20.74 3.69
C ILE A 211 10.88 19.48 2.83
N LYS A 212 9.73 19.33 2.13
CA LYS A 212 9.47 18.13 1.32
C LYS A 212 10.51 17.90 0.23
N ARG A 213 10.99 18.98 -0.41
CA ARG A 213 12.04 18.91 -1.44
C ARG A 213 13.34 18.33 -0.88
N ASP A 214 13.75 18.76 0.30
CA ASP A 214 14.95 18.26 0.96
C ASP A 214 14.80 16.78 1.31
N VAL A 215 13.64 16.38 1.83
CA VAL A 215 13.36 14.96 2.13
C VAL A 215 13.44 14.09 0.88
N TYR A 216 12.88 14.53 -0.25
CA TYR A 216 13.00 13.80 -1.52
C TYR A 216 14.45 13.71 -2.00
N TYR A 217 15.22 14.79 -1.88
CA TYR A 217 16.64 14.79 -2.25
C TYR A 217 17.42 13.78 -1.42
N TRP A 218 17.27 13.80 -0.09
CA TRP A 218 17.97 12.89 0.80
C TRP A 218 17.50 11.44 0.63
N HIS A 219 16.21 11.20 0.40
CA HIS A 219 15.72 9.89 0.03
C HIS A 219 16.48 9.32 -1.18
N ALA A 220 16.54 10.06 -2.30
CA ALA A 220 17.25 9.63 -3.49
C ALA A 220 18.77 9.46 -3.27
N TYR A 221 19.36 10.29 -2.41
CA TYR A 221 20.76 10.19 -2.04
C TYR A 221 21.08 8.89 -1.28
N TYR A 222 20.26 8.55 -0.29
CA TYR A 222 20.47 7.35 0.53
C TYR A 222 20.05 6.07 -0.19
N ASP A 223 18.98 6.08 -0.98
CA ASP A 223 18.52 4.90 -1.73
C ASP A 223 19.61 4.31 -2.63
N LYS A 224 20.38 5.18 -3.31
CA LYS A 224 21.52 4.78 -4.15
C LYS A 224 22.71 4.22 -3.38
N ARG A 225 22.81 4.52 -2.08
CA ARG A 225 23.98 4.24 -1.23
C ARG A 225 23.66 3.25 -0.11
N LEU A 226 22.46 2.69 -0.11
CA LEU A 226 21.98 1.78 0.92
C LEU A 226 22.50 0.37 0.64
N PRO A 227 23.35 -0.19 1.53
CA PRO A 227 23.80 -1.57 1.36
C PRO A 227 22.68 -2.55 1.71
N ALA A 228 22.87 -3.83 1.36
CA ALA A 228 21.90 -4.87 1.67
C ALA A 228 22.08 -5.40 3.11
N GLY A 229 20.99 -5.92 3.68
CA GLY A 229 20.97 -6.61 4.98
C GLY A 229 21.36 -5.72 6.18
N ALA A 230 21.95 -6.33 7.20
CA ALA A 230 22.23 -5.68 8.49
C ALA A 230 23.24 -4.52 8.42
N SER A 231 24.13 -4.50 7.42
CA SER A 231 25.08 -3.39 7.21
C SER A 231 24.38 -2.06 6.86
N ALA A 232 23.11 -2.11 6.47
CA ALA A 232 22.30 -0.94 6.16
C ALA A 232 21.92 -0.11 7.37
N LEU A 233 22.04 -0.66 8.59
CA LEU A 233 21.66 0.01 9.84
C LEU A 233 22.26 1.41 9.95
N LEU A 234 23.57 1.53 9.71
CA LEU A 234 24.28 2.79 9.83
C LEU A 234 23.79 3.83 8.82
N LYS A 235 23.45 3.41 7.60
CA LYS A 235 22.94 4.32 6.55
C LYS A 235 21.49 4.73 6.80
N LEU A 236 20.66 3.84 7.32
CA LEU A 236 19.30 4.19 7.76
C LEU A 236 19.34 5.18 8.94
N GLU A 237 20.24 4.97 9.89
CA GLU A 237 20.44 5.88 11.02
C GLU A 237 20.96 7.25 10.56
N GLU A 238 21.91 7.29 9.63
CA GLU A 238 22.43 8.53 9.03
C GLU A 238 21.31 9.32 8.32
N PHE A 239 20.43 8.62 7.57
CA PHE A 239 19.26 9.23 6.96
C PHE A 239 18.30 9.82 7.99
N ILE A 240 17.97 9.09 9.05
CA ILE A 240 17.07 9.57 10.11
C ILE A 240 17.67 10.77 10.85
N ALA A 241 18.96 10.71 11.20
CA ALA A 241 19.66 11.83 11.82
C ALA A 241 19.63 13.07 10.92
N LYS A 242 19.79 12.88 9.60
CA LYS A 242 19.69 13.96 8.63
C LYS A 242 18.28 14.54 8.55
N PHE A 243 17.25 13.69 8.54
CA PHE A 243 15.85 14.11 8.58
C PHE A 243 15.55 14.91 9.86
N MET A 244 15.92 14.41 11.03
CA MET A 244 15.74 15.10 12.32
C MET A 244 16.39 16.49 12.32
N SER A 245 17.59 16.62 11.74
CA SER A 245 18.28 17.91 11.60
C SER A 245 17.50 18.91 10.74
N ILE A 246 16.97 18.46 9.60
CA ILE A 246 16.16 19.29 8.69
C ILE A 246 14.85 19.70 9.37
N HIS A 247 14.17 18.74 10.00
CA HIS A 247 12.90 18.98 10.66
C HIS A 247 13.03 19.97 11.82
N ARG A 248 14.06 19.83 12.67
CA ARG A 248 14.32 20.78 13.76
C ARG A 248 14.61 22.19 13.27
N LYS A 249 15.36 22.34 12.17
CA LYS A 249 15.63 23.66 11.57
C LYS A 249 14.35 24.32 11.05
N SER A 250 13.42 23.53 10.49
CA SER A 250 12.12 24.06 10.09
C SER A 250 11.30 24.53 11.30
N LEU A 251 11.23 23.71 12.35
CA LEU A 251 10.49 24.07 13.57
C LEU A 251 11.02 25.34 14.23
N ALA A 252 12.34 25.55 14.24
CA ALA A 252 12.98 26.75 14.77
C ALA A 252 12.84 27.99 13.86
N ALA A 253 12.50 27.81 12.59
CA ALA A 253 12.24 28.92 11.67
C ALA A 253 10.78 29.38 11.71
N ASP A 254 9.88 28.54 12.22
CA ASP A 254 8.45 28.82 12.40
C ASP A 254 8.11 29.36 13.81
N SER A 255 9.08 29.39 14.73
CA SER A 255 8.99 29.92 16.11
C SER A 255 9.59 31.31 16.24
#